data_AF-A0A0A9Y1L2-F1
#
_entry.id   AF-A0A0A9Y1L2-F1
#
_cell.length_a   1.000
_cell.length_b   1.000
_cell.length_c   1.000
_cell.angle_alpha   90.00
_cell.angle_beta   90.00
_cell.angle_gamma   90.00
#
_symmetry.space_group_name_H-M   'P 1'
#
loop_
_entity.id
_entity.type
_entity.pdbx_description
1 polymer ?
#
loop_
_entity_poly.entity_id
_entity_poly.type
_entity_poly.pdbx_seq_one_letter_code
_entity_poly.pdbx_strand_id
1 'polypeptide(L)'
;MVCCAVAGCSTHGRHQSNGNYRFHRFPSDEKVRSKWINACKRADRFCVNNSRVCSFHFDQSDYARDLKSELLNIPSKFILRTDAVPHLRLHFDTFLSELELSLG
;
A
#
# COMPACT_ATOMS: atom_id res chain seq x y z
N MET A 1 -8.87 0.65 15.34
CA MET A 1 -8.03 1.61 14.59
C MET A 1 -7.34 0.86 13.46
N VAL A 2 -7.43 1.33 12.21
CA VAL A 2 -6.76 0.66 11.06
C VAL A 2 -5.38 1.28 10.89
N CYS A 3 -4.33 0.46 10.97
CA CYS A 3 -2.95 0.85 10.71
C CYS A 3 -2.44 0.14 9.46
N CYS A 4 -1.53 0.79 8.72
CA CYS A 4 -0.83 0.13 7.62
C CYS A 4 0.01 -1.05 8.12
N ALA A 5 0.04 -2.13 7.34
CA ALA A 5 0.81 -3.32 7.63
C ALA A 5 2.29 -3.19 7.20
N VAL A 6 2.67 -2.18 6.42
CA VAL A 6 4.08 -1.99 6.06
C VAL A 6 4.86 -1.48 7.26
N ALA A 7 5.98 -2.12 7.58
CA ALA A 7 6.85 -1.74 8.67
C ALA A 7 7.32 -0.28 8.52
N GLY A 8 7.31 0.48 9.62
CA GLY A 8 7.67 1.90 9.61
C GLY A 8 6.64 2.85 8.98
N CYS A 9 5.54 2.33 8.41
CA CYS A 9 4.48 3.19 7.89
C CYS A 9 3.64 3.78 9.03
N SER A 10 3.67 5.12 9.16
CA SER A 10 2.89 5.85 10.17
C SER A 10 1.46 6.15 9.72
N THR A 11 1.04 5.74 8.52
CA THR A 11 -0.33 5.95 8.04
C THR A 11 -1.33 5.10 8.83
N HIS A 12 -2.25 5.79 9.50
CA HIS A 12 -3.34 5.18 10.25
C HIS A 12 -4.64 5.94 10.00
N GLY A 13 -5.79 5.25 10.11
CA GLY A 13 -7.10 5.79 9.71
C GLY A 13 -7.57 7.04 10.44
N ARG A 14 -6.86 7.50 11.49
CA ARG A 14 -7.13 8.75 12.23
C ARG A 14 -6.29 9.94 11.73
N HIS A 15 -5.16 9.69 11.05
CA HIS A 15 -4.27 10.72 10.50
C HIS A 15 -4.71 11.09 9.08
N GLN A 16 -5.93 11.62 8.97
CA GLN A 16 -6.48 12.13 7.69
C GLN A 16 -6.15 13.61 7.47
N SER A 17 -5.18 14.19 8.20
CA SER A 17 -4.97 15.64 8.21
C SER A 17 -4.61 16.24 6.84
N ASN A 18 -4.06 15.46 5.89
CA ASN A 18 -3.65 15.96 4.56
C ASN A 18 -4.01 15.07 3.36
N GLY A 19 -4.80 14.01 3.53
CA GLY A 19 -5.15 13.15 2.39
C GLY A 19 -5.90 11.88 2.78
N ASN A 20 -6.95 11.55 2.03
CA ASN A 20 -7.70 10.31 2.19
C ASN A 20 -6.88 9.11 1.69
N TYR A 21 -5.93 8.64 2.51
CA TYR A 21 -5.26 7.38 2.25
C TYR A 21 -6.29 6.24 2.26
N ARG A 22 -6.30 5.45 1.18
CA ARG A 22 -7.19 4.29 1.07
C ARG A 22 -6.49 3.09 1.66
N PHE A 23 -7.23 2.26 2.38
CA PHE A 23 -6.69 1.05 3.00
C PHE A 23 -7.20 -0.17 2.26
N HIS A 24 -6.28 -0.94 1.69
CA HIS A 24 -6.57 -2.12 0.90
C HIS A 24 -6.44 -3.38 1.73
N ARG A 25 -7.36 -4.33 1.52
CA ARG A 25 -7.29 -5.66 2.14
C ARG A 25 -6.22 -6.49 1.46
N PHE A 26 -5.62 -7.41 2.20
CA PHE A 26 -4.80 -8.45 1.59
C PHE A 26 -5.66 -9.27 0.61
N PRO A 27 -5.08 -9.65 -0.55
CA PRO A 27 -5.79 -10.42 -1.55
C PRO A 27 -6.12 -11.83 -1.05
N SER A 28 -7.19 -12.41 -1.59
CA SER A 28 -7.59 -13.79 -1.30
C SER A 28 -6.65 -14.82 -1.96
N ASP A 29 -6.06 -14.47 -3.11
CA ASP A 29 -5.07 -15.30 -3.79
C ASP A 29 -3.83 -15.45 -2.91
N GLU A 30 -3.48 -16.69 -2.59
CA GLU A 30 -2.40 -16.99 -1.66
C GLU A 30 -1.02 -16.56 -2.19
N LYS A 31 -0.77 -16.66 -3.50
CA LYS A 31 0.52 -16.29 -4.09
C LYS A 31 0.73 -14.79 -4.00
N VAL A 32 -0.28 -14.00 -4.35
CA VAL A 32 -0.20 -12.53 -4.26
C VAL A 32 -0.18 -12.09 -2.79
N ARG A 33 -0.94 -12.75 -1.92
CA ARG A 33 -0.96 -12.49 -0.47
C ARG A 33 0.41 -12.71 0.15
N SER A 34 1.12 -13.78 -0.20
CA SER A 34 2.48 -14.03 0.26
C SER A 34 3.45 -12.94 -0.19
N LYS A 35 3.31 -12.41 -1.41
CA LYS A 35 4.10 -11.26 -1.87
C LYS A 35 3.83 -10.01 -1.02
N TRP A 36 2.57 -9.73 -0.70
CA TRP A 36 2.23 -8.61 0.19
C TRP A 36 2.81 -8.76 1.58
N ILE A 37 2.73 -9.96 2.18
CA ILE A 37 3.31 -10.25 3.50
C ILE A 37 4.82 -9.99 3.48
N ASN A 38 5.51 -10.49 2.45
CA ASN A 38 6.94 -10.29 2.26
C ASN A 38 7.31 -8.80 2.07
N ALA A 39 6.49 -8.05 1.34
CA ALA A 39 6.68 -6.62 1.11
C ALA A 39 6.44 -5.79 2.38
N CYS A 40 5.59 -6.25 3.30
CA CYS A 40 5.33 -5.54 4.56
C CYS A 40 6.55 -5.50 5.50
N LYS A 41 7.51 -6.43 5.36
CA LYS A 41 8.77 -6.49 6.14
C LYS A 41 8.57 -6.38 7.66
N ARG A 42 7.43 -6.85 8.17
CA ARG A 42 7.15 -6.93 9.60
C ARG A 42 7.89 -8.11 10.21
N ALA A 43 8.59 -7.87 11.31
CA ALA A 43 9.23 -8.92 12.10
C ALA A 43 8.22 -9.67 12.99
N ASP A 44 7.12 -9.02 13.35
CA ASP A 44 6.07 -9.60 14.18
C ASP A 44 5.07 -10.42 13.35
N ARG A 45 4.48 -11.44 13.99
CA ARG A 45 3.34 -12.15 13.41
C ARG A 45 2.10 -11.27 13.49
N PHE A 46 1.44 -11.03 12.36
CA PHE A 46 0.24 -10.21 12.30
C PHE A 46 -0.93 -10.94 11.61
N CYS A 47 -2.15 -10.58 12.00
CA CYS A 47 -3.37 -11.17 11.45
C CYS A 47 -3.72 -10.56 10.08
N VAL A 48 -3.26 -11.21 9.01
CA VAL A 48 -3.44 -10.79 7.60
C VAL A 48 -4.89 -10.38 7.26
N ASN A 49 -5.90 -11.10 7.79
CA ASN A 49 -7.32 -10.82 7.53
C ASN A 49 -7.77 -9.44 8.05
N ASN A 50 -7.20 -9.01 9.18
CA ASN A 50 -7.53 -7.74 9.83
C ASN A 50 -6.58 -6.61 9.42
N SER A 51 -5.42 -6.95 8.86
CA SER A 51 -4.43 -6.00 8.40
C SER A 51 -4.76 -5.40 7.04
N ARG A 52 -4.21 -4.20 6.79
CA ARG A 52 -4.44 -3.42 5.56
C ARG A 52 -3.14 -2.75 5.12
N VAL A 53 -2.99 -2.51 3.82
CA VAL A 53 -1.90 -1.70 3.26
C VAL A 53 -2.49 -0.40 2.71
N CYS A 54 -1.89 0.74 3.01
CA CYS A 54 -2.40 2.03 2.53
C CYS A 54 -2.01 2.27 1.07
N SER A 55 -2.75 3.17 0.41
CA SER A 55 -2.56 3.55 -1.00
C SER A 55 -1.20 4.18 -1.29
N PHE A 56 -0.42 4.55 -0.28
CA PHE A 56 0.92 5.13 -0.44
C PHE A 56 1.97 4.14 -0.99
N HIS A 57 1.67 2.85 -0.90
CA HIS A 57 2.53 1.75 -1.34
C HIS A 57 2.21 1.23 -2.75
N PHE A 58 1.27 1.87 -3.44
CA PHE A 58 0.82 1.55 -4.78
C PHE A 58 0.89 2.78 -5.67
N ASP A 59 1.17 2.62 -6.95
CA ASP A 59 1.03 3.68 -7.93
C ASP A 59 -0.34 3.64 -8.63
N GLN A 60 -0.59 4.58 -9.55
CA GLN A 60 -1.88 4.67 -10.26
C GLN A 60 -2.11 3.50 -11.24
N SER A 61 -1.03 2.87 -11.74
CA SER A 61 -1.07 1.74 -12.69
C SER A 61 -1.44 0.41 -12.02
N ASP A 62 -1.21 0.30 -10.70
CA ASP A 62 -1.66 -0.83 -9.89
C ASP A 62 -3.19 -0.92 -9.77
N TYR A 63 -3.91 0.15 -10.09
CA TYR A 63 -5.38 0.19 -10.00
C TYR A 63 -6.02 -0.33 -11.28
N ALA A 64 -7.05 -1.15 -11.10
CA ALA A 64 -7.88 -1.61 -12.20
C ALA A 64 -8.68 -0.42 -12.77
N ARG A 65 -8.66 -0.26 -14.08
CA ARG A 65 -9.43 0.77 -14.77
C ARG A 65 -10.91 0.41 -14.70
N ASP A 66 -11.71 1.25 -14.04
CA ASP A 66 -13.15 1.08 -13.96
C ASP A 66 -13.83 1.74 -15.17
N LEU A 67 -13.70 1.10 -16.35
CA LEU A 67 -14.23 1.63 -17.61
C LEU A 67 -15.74 1.92 -17.52
N LYS A 68 -16.48 1.13 -16.74
CA LYS A 68 -17.90 1.36 -16.50
C LYS A 68 -18.14 2.70 -15.82
N SER A 69 -17.37 3.00 -14.77
CA SER A 69 -17.50 4.27 -14.05
C SER A 69 -17.07 5.46 -14.91
N GLU A 70 -16.02 5.28 -15.73
CA GLU A 70 -15.55 6.27 -16.72
C GLU A 70 -16.65 6.59 -17.75
N LEU A 71 -17.26 5.56 -18.36
CA LEU A 71 -18.32 5.72 -19.36
C LEU A 71 -19.60 6.35 -18.79
N LEU A 72 -19.92 6.06 -17.52
CA LEU A 72 -21.12 6.57 -16.86
C LEU A 72 -20.90 7.91 -16.14
N ASN A 73 -19.68 8.47 -16.19
CA ASN A 73 -19.27 9.68 -15.46
C ASN A 73 -19.64 9.62 -13.96
N ILE A 74 -19.43 8.47 -13.33
CA ILE A 74 -19.61 8.24 -11.89
C ILE A 74 -18.26 8.04 -11.20
N PRO A 75 -18.17 8.24 -9.87
CA PRO A 75 -16.92 8.05 -9.15
C PRO A 75 -16.36 6.63 -9.33
N SER A 76 -15.15 6.53 -9.89
CA SER A 76 -14.45 5.27 -10.08
C SER A 76 -14.27 4.54 -8.75
N LYS A 77 -14.46 3.22 -8.77
CA LYS A 77 -13.99 2.39 -7.67
C LYS A 77 -12.46 2.35 -7.71
N PHE A 78 -11.83 2.40 -6.53
CA PHE A 78 -10.38 2.29 -6.41
C PHE A 78 -10.05 0.87 -5.98
N ILE A 79 -10.01 -0.02 -6.96
CA ILE A 79 -9.74 -1.44 -6.80
C ILE A 79 -8.35 -1.71 -7.36
N LEU A 80 -7.52 -2.42 -6.60
CA LEU A 80 -6.23 -2.88 -7.09
C LEU A 80 -6.43 -4.02 -8.10
N ARG A 81 -5.55 -4.09 -9.10
CA ARG A 81 -5.48 -5.24 -9.98
C ARG A 81 -5.21 -6.51 -9.19
N THR A 82 -5.58 -7.66 -9.75
CA THR A 82 -5.43 -8.96 -9.09
C THR A 82 -3.96 -9.35 -8.87
N ASP A 83 -3.05 -8.82 -9.69
CA ASP A 83 -1.61 -9.03 -9.65
C ASP A 83 -0.85 -7.94 -8.89
N ALA A 84 -1.52 -6.86 -8.50
CA ALA A 84 -0.88 -5.71 -7.85
C ALA A 84 -0.27 -6.11 -6.50
N VAL A 85 0.96 -5.64 -6.28
CA VAL A 85 1.69 -5.83 -5.03
C VAL A 85 2.20 -4.48 -4.53
N PRO A 86 2.21 -4.24 -3.21
CA PRO A 86 2.77 -3.02 -2.67
C PRO A 86 4.27 -3.03 -2.98
N HIS A 87 4.72 -1.99 -3.65
CA HIS A 87 6.10 -1.91 -4.16
C HIS A 87 6.73 -0.54 -3.93
N LEU A 88 5.93 0.49 -3.64
CA LEU A 88 6.44 1.81 -3.32
C LEU A 88 6.71 1.96 -1.83
N ARG A 89 7.83 2.63 -1.48
CA ARG A 89 8.10 3.15 -0.14
C ARG A 89 7.96 2.08 0.96
N LEU A 90 8.44 0.87 0.67
CA LEU A 90 8.38 -0.29 1.58
C LEU A 90 9.38 -0.21 2.74
N HIS A 91 10.34 0.72 2.63
CA HIS A 91 11.40 0.97 3.60
C HIS A 91 11.42 2.47 3.84
N PHE A 92 11.47 2.90 5.10
CA PHE A 92 11.58 4.32 5.42
C PHE A 92 13.02 4.86 5.21
N ASP A 93 14.01 4.01 4.89
CA ASP A 93 15.40 4.41 4.76
C ASP A 93 16.05 3.96 3.45
N THR A 94 16.03 4.84 2.45
CA THR A 94 17.14 4.99 1.47
C THR A 94 17.08 6.38 0.84
N PHE A 95 16.94 7.44 1.64
CA PHE A 95 17.22 8.79 1.13
C PHE A 95 18.35 9.46 1.93
N LEU A 96 18.53 9.09 3.20
CA LEU A 96 19.61 9.61 4.03
C LEU A 96 20.94 8.86 3.83
N SER A 97 20.92 7.58 3.46
CA SER A 97 22.16 6.82 3.20
C SER A 97 22.85 7.19 1.89
N GLU A 98 22.10 7.53 0.83
CA GLU A 98 22.69 7.97 -0.45
C GLU A 98 23.25 9.41 -0.38
N LEU A 99 22.65 10.28 0.44
CA LEU A 99 23.15 11.65 0.63
C LEU A 99 24.47 11.67 1.42
N GLU A 100 24.63 10.80 2.44
CA GLU A 100 25.88 10.68 3.20
C GLU A 100 27.05 10.10 2.37
N LEU A 101 26.76 9.25 1.36
CA LEU A 101 27.76 8.72 0.43
C LEU A 101 28.17 9.70 -0.70
N SER A 102 27.42 10.77 -0.92
CA SER A 102 27.74 11.80 -1.93
C SER A 102 28.46 13.04 -1.38
N LEU A 103 28.45 13.20 -0.05
CA LEU A 103 29.12 14.29 0.67
C LEU A 103 30.45 13.84 1.31
N GLY A 104 30.85 12.59 1.10
CA GLY A 104 32.14 12.03 1.51
C GLY A 104 33.15 11.97 0.37
#